data_AF-A0A2R4WYV9-F1
#
_entry.id   AF-A0A2R4WYV9-F1
#
_cell.length_a   1.000
_cell.length_b   1.000
_cell.length_c   1.000
_cell.angle_alpha   90.00
_cell.angle_beta   90.00
_cell.angle_gamma   90.00
#
_symmetry.space_group_name_H-M   'P 1'
#
loop_
_entity.id
_entity.type
_entity.pdbx_description
1 polymer ?
#
loop_
_entity_poly.entity_id
_entity_poly.type
_entity_poly.pdbx_seq_one_letter_code
_entity_poly.pdbx_strand_id
1 'polypeptide(L)'
;MTQVEERARLAAQREFPDADILDPPWIPEELERAIDAIRTMQVDDFADAFEDCYRYVTDPASVEGVSADEAEMIFQPFLIDRSNTVVDVPTPVIQYYPPGSDTGEMTAHDPSFRERRQDPDLTKFAVVLPPLEFKNGAYEFPDGFQVFVIEHLAAKVRDVFRHIGERVPEGYDEIDVMGHGLTADDPEYYDQHSP
;
A
#
# COMPACT_ATOMS: atom_id res chain seq x y z
N MET A 1 7.07 8.32 -18.38
CA MET A 1 7.92 9.34 -17.71
C MET A 1 9.36 8.88 -17.76
N THR A 2 10.32 9.81 -17.77
CA THR A 2 11.77 9.48 -17.77
C THR A 2 12.32 9.47 -16.34
N GLN A 3 13.38 8.70 -16.08
CA GLN A 3 14.04 8.68 -14.75
C GLN A 3 14.47 10.08 -14.28
N VAL A 4 14.81 10.97 -15.21
CA VAL A 4 15.21 12.36 -14.91
C VAL A 4 14.02 13.18 -14.40
N GLU A 5 12.84 12.99 -14.98
CA GLU A 5 11.61 13.69 -14.55
C GLU A 5 11.24 13.26 -13.13
N GLU A 6 11.25 11.96 -12.83
CA GLU A 6 10.86 11.43 -11.51
C GLU A 6 11.85 11.82 -10.41
N ARG A 7 13.14 11.79 -10.73
CA ARG A 7 14.16 12.31 -9.82
C ARG A 7 13.98 13.80 -9.53
N ALA A 8 13.59 14.59 -10.53
CA ALA A 8 13.32 16.01 -10.35
C ALA A 8 12.07 16.26 -9.50
N ARG A 9 11.02 15.46 -9.67
CA ARG A 9 9.80 15.51 -8.82
C ARG A 9 10.12 15.20 -7.37
N LEU A 10 10.90 14.14 -7.10
CA LEU A 10 11.31 13.81 -5.74
C LEU A 10 12.18 14.91 -5.11
N ALA A 11 13.13 15.47 -5.87
CA ALA A 11 13.93 16.59 -5.40
C ALA A 11 13.07 17.83 -5.10
N ALA A 12 12.07 18.12 -5.93
CA ALA A 12 11.15 19.23 -5.72
C ALA A 12 10.26 19.01 -4.49
N GLN A 13 9.75 17.81 -4.27
CA GLN A 13 8.98 17.45 -3.07
C GLN A 13 9.82 17.61 -1.80
N ARG A 14 11.10 17.24 -1.83
CA ARG A 14 12.03 17.43 -0.69
C ARG A 14 12.32 18.90 -0.40
N GLU A 15 12.46 19.74 -1.43
CA GLU A 15 12.67 21.18 -1.28
C GLU A 15 11.40 21.90 -0.78
N PHE A 16 10.23 21.42 -1.20
CA PHE A 16 8.93 21.97 -0.82
C PHE A 16 8.02 20.88 -0.21
N PRO A 17 8.24 20.49 1.07
CA PRO A 17 7.52 19.39 1.70
C PRO A 17 6.00 19.55 1.74
N ASP A 18 5.52 20.80 1.80
CA ASP A 18 4.09 21.12 1.82
C ASP A 18 3.44 21.15 0.42
N ALA A 19 4.22 21.00 -0.65
CA ALA A 19 3.69 20.93 -2.01
C ALA A 19 3.16 19.52 -2.28
N ASP A 20 2.05 19.42 -3.00
CA ASP A 20 1.44 18.14 -3.39
C ASP A 20 1.99 17.70 -4.76
N ILE A 21 3.30 17.35 -4.82
CA ILE A 21 4.00 16.98 -6.07
C ILE A 21 4.03 15.46 -6.26
N LEU A 22 4.23 14.73 -5.16
CA LEU A 22 4.26 13.28 -5.08
C LEU A 22 3.37 12.80 -3.94
N ASP A 23 2.60 11.74 -4.19
CA ASP A 23 1.90 11.04 -3.12
C ASP A 23 2.91 10.43 -2.12
N PRO A 24 2.55 10.30 -0.84
CA PRO A 24 3.43 9.75 0.20
C PRO A 24 4.08 8.39 -0.15
N PRO A 25 3.41 7.43 -0.82
CA PRO A 25 4.04 6.17 -1.23
C PRO A 25 5.18 6.30 -2.26
N TRP A 26 5.41 7.48 -2.84
CA TRP A 26 6.54 7.77 -3.74
C TRP A 26 7.68 8.52 -3.04
N ILE A 27 7.54 8.82 -1.76
CA ILE A 27 8.52 9.54 -0.95
C ILE A 27 9.18 8.52 -0.02
N PRO A 28 10.48 8.19 -0.20
CA PRO A 28 11.16 7.19 0.63
C PRO A 28 11.08 7.48 2.13
N GLU A 29 11.22 8.74 2.53
CA GLU A 29 11.15 9.15 3.94
C GLU A 29 9.77 8.88 4.55
N GLU A 30 8.69 9.04 3.77
CA GLU A 30 7.32 8.76 4.20
C GLU A 30 7.06 7.25 4.28
N LEU A 31 7.57 6.48 3.32
CA LEU A 31 7.55 5.01 3.40
C LEU A 31 8.31 4.49 4.63
N GLU A 32 9.45 5.08 4.98
CA GLU A 32 10.20 4.75 6.19
C GLU A 32 9.39 5.05 7.47
N ARG A 33 8.68 6.19 7.52
CA ARG A 33 7.75 6.50 8.60
C ARG A 33 6.65 5.43 8.73
N ALA A 34 6.08 4.99 7.60
CA ALA A 34 5.07 3.94 7.60
C ALA A 34 5.62 2.57 8.06
N ILE A 35 6.83 2.21 7.63
CA ILE A 35 7.53 0.99 8.08
C ILE A 35 7.73 1.01 9.59
N ASP A 36 8.23 2.12 10.14
CA ASP A 36 8.44 2.24 11.59
C ASP A 36 7.14 2.24 12.38
N ALA A 37 6.07 2.85 11.85
CA ALA A 37 4.75 2.81 12.46
C ALA A 37 4.22 1.38 12.59
N ILE A 38 4.30 0.59 11.51
CA ILE A 38 3.88 -0.83 11.53
C ILE A 38 4.81 -1.66 12.41
N ARG A 39 6.12 -1.42 12.39
CA ARG A 39 7.11 -2.14 13.19
C ARG A 39 6.94 -1.92 14.70
N THR A 40 6.49 -0.73 15.10
CA THR A 40 6.30 -0.38 16.52
C THR A 40 4.91 -0.72 17.05
N MET A 41 3.97 -1.04 16.16
CA MET A 41 2.64 -1.52 16.52
C MET A 41 2.74 -2.83 17.30
N GLN A 42 1.97 -2.94 18.39
CA GLN A 42 1.89 -4.21 19.13
C GLN A 42 1.23 -5.26 18.23
N VAL A 43 1.65 -6.51 18.37
CA VAL A 43 1.17 -7.63 17.54
C VAL A 43 -0.35 -7.80 17.65
N ASP A 44 -0.91 -7.64 18.85
CA ASP A 44 -2.36 -7.73 19.07
C ASP A 44 -3.11 -6.60 18.35
N ASP A 45 -2.61 -5.35 18.42
CA ASP A 45 -3.20 -4.21 17.70
C ASP A 45 -3.09 -4.42 16.18
N PHE A 46 -1.95 -4.94 15.71
CA PHE A 46 -1.76 -5.25 14.29
C PHE A 46 -2.71 -6.36 13.84
N ALA A 47 -2.91 -7.38 14.66
CA ALA A 47 -3.84 -8.47 14.37
C ALA A 47 -5.26 -7.90 14.17
N ASP A 48 -5.75 -7.11 15.12
CA ASP A 48 -7.07 -6.50 15.03
C ASP A 48 -7.21 -5.58 13.80
N ALA A 49 -6.15 -4.83 13.47
CA ALA A 49 -6.18 -3.86 12.38
C ALA A 49 -6.05 -4.47 10.98
N PHE A 50 -5.28 -5.56 10.81
CA PHE A 50 -4.93 -6.13 9.50
C PHE A 50 -5.52 -7.53 9.25
N GLU A 51 -6.38 -8.05 10.13
CA GLU A 51 -7.06 -9.35 9.94
C GLU A 51 -7.77 -9.44 8.58
N ASP A 52 -8.55 -8.41 8.22
CA ASP A 52 -9.25 -8.37 6.94
C ASP A 52 -8.30 -8.36 5.75
N CYS A 53 -7.14 -7.69 5.87
CA CYS A 53 -6.13 -7.69 4.82
C CYS A 53 -5.59 -9.09 4.59
N TYR A 54 -5.18 -9.76 5.67
CA TYR A 54 -4.66 -11.12 5.59
C TYR A 54 -5.70 -12.08 5.00
N ARG A 55 -6.94 -11.97 5.48
CA ARG A 55 -8.05 -12.78 4.99
C ARG A 55 -8.32 -12.56 3.50
N TYR A 56 -8.37 -11.33 3.03
CA TYR A 56 -8.68 -11.05 1.61
C TYR A 56 -7.52 -11.41 0.69
N VAL A 57 -6.27 -11.29 1.16
CA VAL A 57 -5.09 -11.71 0.40
C VAL A 57 -5.04 -13.23 0.26
N THR A 58 -5.41 -13.99 1.30
CA THR A 58 -5.30 -15.46 1.31
C THR A 58 -6.57 -16.18 0.84
N ASP A 59 -7.74 -15.55 0.98
CA ASP A 59 -9.04 -16.05 0.55
C ASP A 59 -9.94 -14.89 0.07
N PRO A 60 -9.75 -14.37 -1.15
CA PRO A 60 -10.59 -13.29 -1.69
C PRO A 60 -12.08 -13.67 -1.76
N ALA A 61 -12.39 -14.96 -1.89
CA ALA A 61 -13.76 -15.48 -1.95
C ALA A 61 -14.51 -15.40 -0.60
N SER A 62 -13.82 -15.00 0.47
CA SER A 62 -14.45 -14.65 1.75
C SER A 62 -15.33 -13.40 1.66
N VAL A 63 -15.16 -12.57 0.62
CA VAL A 63 -16.01 -11.39 0.36
C VAL A 63 -17.18 -11.77 -0.54
N GLU A 64 -18.39 -11.45 -0.11
CA GLU A 64 -19.60 -11.71 -0.89
C GLU A 64 -19.55 -11.03 -2.26
N GLY A 65 -19.78 -11.82 -3.32
CA GLY A 65 -19.80 -11.32 -4.69
C GLY A 65 -18.44 -11.26 -5.39
N VAL A 66 -17.35 -11.60 -4.70
CA VAL A 66 -16.00 -11.71 -5.29
C VAL A 66 -15.63 -13.18 -5.39
N SER A 67 -15.27 -13.65 -6.58
CA SER A 67 -14.68 -14.98 -6.73
C SER A 67 -13.15 -14.91 -6.67
N ALA A 68 -12.49 -15.98 -6.20
CA ALA A 68 -11.04 -16.00 -6.05
C ALA A 68 -10.29 -15.81 -7.38
N ASP A 69 -10.86 -16.32 -8.48
CA ASP A 69 -10.27 -16.21 -9.82
C ASP A 69 -10.47 -14.81 -10.46
N GLU A 70 -11.37 -14.00 -9.90
CA GLU A 70 -11.69 -12.65 -10.41
C GLU A 70 -10.93 -11.55 -9.66
N ALA A 71 -10.47 -11.83 -8.44
CA ALA A 71 -9.72 -10.89 -7.62
C ALA A 71 -8.33 -10.61 -8.22
N GLU A 72 -8.06 -9.34 -8.53
CA GLU A 72 -6.77 -8.91 -9.10
C GLU A 72 -5.87 -8.35 -8.00
N MET A 73 -6.37 -7.39 -7.23
CA MET A 73 -5.58 -6.64 -6.25
C MET A 73 -6.40 -6.33 -4.99
N ILE A 74 -5.75 -6.43 -3.84
CA ILE A 74 -6.25 -6.05 -2.51
C ILE A 74 -5.52 -4.78 -2.09
N PHE A 75 -6.31 -3.76 -1.75
CA PHE A 75 -5.85 -2.47 -1.25
C PHE A 75 -6.20 -2.36 0.22
N GLN A 76 -5.19 -2.46 1.08
CA GLN A 76 -5.33 -2.17 2.50
C GLN A 76 -4.82 -0.75 2.78
N PRO A 77 -5.71 0.25 2.83
CA PRO A 77 -5.33 1.59 3.26
C PRO A 77 -4.97 1.59 4.75
N PHE A 78 -4.13 2.55 5.15
CA PHE A 78 -3.94 2.91 6.55
C PHE A 78 -3.50 4.37 6.67
N LEU A 79 -3.76 4.98 7.82
CA LEU A 79 -3.40 6.36 8.13
C LEU A 79 -2.39 6.37 9.27
N ILE A 80 -1.34 7.17 9.12
CA ILE A 80 -0.42 7.48 10.21
C ILE A 80 -0.53 8.95 10.59
N ASP A 81 -0.36 9.25 11.88
CA ASP A 81 -0.28 10.62 12.37
C ASP A 81 1.15 11.17 12.32
N ARG A 82 1.33 12.44 12.74
CA ARG A 82 2.64 13.10 12.83
C ARG A 82 3.59 12.46 13.86
N SER A 83 3.10 11.64 14.78
CA SER A 83 3.90 10.85 15.72
C SER A 83 4.30 9.48 15.16
N ASN A 84 4.05 9.23 13.87
CA ASN A 84 4.32 7.95 13.22
C ASN A 84 3.57 6.79 13.88
N THR A 85 2.36 7.04 14.35
CA THR A 85 1.47 6.01 14.89
C THR A 85 0.39 5.70 13.88
N VAL A 86 0.09 4.42 13.68
CA VAL A 86 -1.07 3.99 12.89
C VAL A 86 -2.33 4.33 13.69
N VAL A 87 -3.18 5.21 13.14
CA VAL A 87 -4.38 5.70 13.83
C VAL A 87 -5.68 5.20 13.21
N ASP A 88 -5.63 4.70 11.98
CA ASP A 88 -6.80 4.14 11.29
C ASP A 88 -6.38 3.13 10.23
N VAL A 89 -7.07 1.99 10.20
CA VAL A 89 -6.89 0.91 9.22
C VAL A 89 -8.29 0.51 8.75
N PRO A 90 -8.80 1.10 7.66
CA PRO A 90 -10.14 0.81 7.15
C PRO A 90 -10.24 -0.60 6.58
N THR A 91 -11.46 -1.07 6.34
CA THR A 91 -11.69 -2.31 5.60
C THR A 91 -10.99 -2.26 4.23
N PRO A 92 -10.20 -3.28 3.88
CA PRO A 92 -9.54 -3.36 2.58
C PRO A 92 -10.54 -3.47 1.43
N VAL A 93 -10.10 -3.02 0.27
CA VAL A 93 -10.88 -3.01 -0.97
C VAL A 93 -10.28 -4.00 -1.94
N ILE A 94 -11.11 -4.79 -2.61
CA ILE A 94 -10.68 -5.72 -3.65
C ILE A 94 -11.04 -5.12 -5.01
N GLN A 95 -10.07 -5.03 -5.91
CA GLN A 95 -10.29 -4.86 -7.33
C GLN A 95 -10.48 -6.23 -7.97
N TYR A 96 -11.57 -6.42 -8.70
CA TYR A 96 -11.91 -7.69 -9.34
C TYR A 96 -12.57 -7.49 -10.71
N TYR A 97 -12.52 -8.50 -11.58
CA TYR A 97 -13.19 -8.47 -12.88
C TYR A 97 -14.35 -9.47 -12.91
N PRO A 98 -15.61 -9.00 -12.89
CA PRO A 98 -16.75 -9.89 -13.00
C PRO A 98 -16.69 -10.75 -14.28
N PRO A 99 -17.29 -11.96 -14.28
CA PRO A 99 -17.26 -12.85 -15.44
C PRO A 99 -17.81 -12.18 -16.70
N GLY A 100 -16.97 -12.10 -17.73
CA GLY A 100 -17.33 -11.49 -19.01
C GLY A 100 -17.32 -9.95 -19.01
N SER A 101 -16.76 -9.32 -17.99
CA SER A 101 -16.47 -7.89 -17.96
C SER A 101 -14.98 -7.64 -18.25
N ASP A 102 -14.70 -6.70 -19.14
CA ASP A 102 -13.35 -6.13 -19.30
C ASP A 102 -13.14 -4.90 -18.39
N THR A 103 -14.14 -4.57 -17.57
CA THR A 103 -14.09 -3.45 -16.62
C THR A 103 -13.90 -3.99 -15.21
N GLY A 104 -12.84 -3.55 -14.54
CA GLY A 104 -12.60 -3.85 -13.14
C GLY A 104 -13.60 -3.13 -12.25
N GLU A 105 -14.14 -3.84 -11.28
CA GLU A 105 -14.97 -3.31 -10.20
C GLU A 105 -14.17 -3.28 -8.90
N MET A 106 -14.63 -2.48 -7.94
CA MET A 106 -14.07 -2.43 -6.60
C MET A 106 -15.14 -2.74 -5.57
N THR A 107 -14.79 -3.47 -4.52
CA THR A 107 -15.67 -3.65 -3.36
C THR A 107 -15.93 -2.31 -2.66
N ALA A 108 -17.00 -2.24 -1.87
CA ALA A 108 -17.38 -1.00 -1.20
C ALA A 108 -16.26 -0.47 -0.29
N HIS A 109 -16.01 0.83 -0.37
CA HIS A 109 -15.13 1.53 0.56
C HIS A 109 -15.82 1.81 1.88
N ASP A 110 -15.05 1.84 2.97
CA ASP A 110 -15.50 2.41 4.23
C ASP A 110 -15.80 3.92 4.05
N PRO A 111 -17.06 4.39 4.24
CA PRO A 111 -17.41 5.79 4.07
C PRO A 111 -16.67 6.72 5.04
N SER A 112 -16.37 6.25 6.26
CA SER A 112 -15.70 7.03 7.30
C SER A 112 -14.24 7.32 6.94
N PHE A 113 -13.62 6.44 6.17
CA PHE A 113 -12.27 6.65 5.64
C PHE A 113 -12.20 7.83 4.67
N ARG A 114 -13.26 8.08 3.89
CA ARG A 114 -13.30 9.21 2.93
C ARG A 114 -13.21 10.56 3.63
N GLU A 115 -13.73 10.67 4.84
CA GLU A 115 -13.66 11.88 5.66
C GLU A 115 -12.28 12.01 6.30
N ARG A 116 -11.79 10.96 6.96
CA ARG A 116 -10.49 10.97 7.67
C ARG A 116 -9.30 11.17 6.74
N ARG A 117 -9.33 10.65 5.50
CA ARG A 117 -8.24 10.84 4.54
C ARG A 117 -8.04 12.29 4.09
N GLN A 118 -8.97 13.20 4.40
CA GLN A 118 -8.86 14.63 4.09
C GLN A 118 -8.23 15.41 5.26
N ASP A 119 -7.93 14.75 6.37
CA ASP A 119 -7.27 15.38 7.51
C ASP A 119 -5.81 15.69 7.16
N PRO A 120 -5.39 16.98 7.15
CA PRO A 120 -4.02 17.37 6.81
C PRO A 120 -2.99 16.94 7.87
N ASP A 121 -3.41 16.47 9.04
CA ASP A 121 -2.53 15.95 10.08
C ASP A 121 -2.24 14.44 9.90
N LEU A 122 -2.89 13.79 8.93
CA LEU A 122 -2.74 12.36 8.64
C LEU A 122 -2.06 12.12 7.29
N THR A 123 -1.15 11.15 7.26
CA THR A 123 -0.52 10.68 6.02
C THR A 123 -1.12 9.34 5.64
N LYS A 124 -1.58 9.22 4.39
CA LYS A 124 -2.20 8.00 3.87
C LYS A 124 -1.18 7.10 3.17
N PHE A 125 -1.27 5.81 3.47
CA PHE A 125 -0.57 4.74 2.77
C PHE A 125 -1.53 3.64 2.35
N ALA A 126 -1.04 2.74 1.49
CA ALA A 126 -1.73 1.50 1.16
C ALA A 126 -0.72 0.36 1.01
N VAL A 127 -1.06 -0.79 1.60
CA VAL A 127 -0.49 -2.09 1.22
C VAL A 127 -1.30 -2.58 0.03
N VAL A 128 -0.61 -2.94 -1.06
CA VAL A 128 -1.25 -3.25 -2.33
C VAL A 128 -0.69 -4.58 -2.81
N LEU A 129 -1.51 -5.62 -2.73
CA LEU A 129 -1.10 -7.01 -2.87
C LEU A 129 -2.08 -7.75 -3.79
N PRO A 130 -1.61 -8.62 -4.69
CA PRO A 130 -2.52 -9.58 -5.32
C PRO A 130 -2.98 -10.62 -4.28
N PRO A 131 -3.94 -11.51 -4.63
CA PRO A 131 -4.13 -12.75 -3.89
C PRO A 131 -2.82 -13.53 -3.78
N LEU A 132 -2.50 -14.04 -2.60
CA LEU A 132 -1.25 -14.75 -2.31
C LEU A 132 -1.49 -16.04 -1.55
N GLU A 133 -0.70 -17.06 -1.90
CA GLU A 133 -0.56 -18.28 -1.11
C GLU A 133 0.82 -18.29 -0.44
N PHE A 134 0.84 -18.20 0.89
CA PHE A 134 2.09 -18.28 1.64
C PHE A 134 2.52 -19.75 1.84
N LYS A 135 3.72 -20.10 1.38
CA LYS A 135 4.21 -21.48 1.44
C LYS A 135 4.73 -21.86 2.82
N ASN A 136 4.46 -23.09 3.25
CA ASN A 136 5.06 -23.72 4.44
C ASN A 136 4.95 -22.91 5.75
N GLY A 137 3.84 -22.19 5.95
CA GLY A 137 3.66 -21.35 7.15
C GLY A 137 4.54 -20.09 7.18
N ALA A 138 5.18 -19.73 6.06
CA ALA A 138 5.80 -18.42 5.94
C ALA A 138 4.74 -17.32 6.13
N TYR A 139 5.11 -16.24 6.81
CA TYR A 139 4.23 -15.11 7.06
C TYR A 139 2.87 -15.49 7.69
N GLU A 140 2.87 -16.49 8.59
CA GLU A 140 1.70 -16.84 9.40
C GLU A 140 1.21 -15.63 10.21
N PHE A 141 -0.11 -15.44 10.22
CA PHE A 141 -0.73 -14.33 10.91
C PHE A 141 -0.78 -14.57 12.44
N PRO A 142 -0.57 -13.53 13.28
CA PRO A 142 -0.34 -12.13 12.93
C PRO A 142 1.13 -11.75 12.71
N ASP A 143 2.07 -12.27 13.51
CA ASP A 143 3.46 -11.84 13.54
C ASP A 143 4.17 -11.94 12.17
N GLY A 144 4.00 -13.07 11.49
CA GLY A 144 4.60 -13.29 10.19
C GLY A 144 4.04 -12.34 9.15
N PHE A 145 2.73 -12.09 9.16
CA PHE A 145 2.12 -11.14 8.23
C PHE A 145 2.56 -9.69 8.51
N GLN A 146 2.78 -9.32 9.78
CA GLN A 146 3.37 -8.01 10.12
C GLN A 146 4.76 -7.84 9.51
N VAL A 147 5.61 -8.87 9.60
CA VAL A 147 6.92 -8.89 8.93
C VAL A 147 6.77 -8.75 7.42
N PHE A 148 5.83 -9.47 6.82
CA PHE A 148 5.56 -9.37 5.38
C PHE A 148 5.17 -7.96 4.95
N VAL A 149 4.27 -7.29 5.68
CA VAL A 149 3.85 -5.92 5.39
C VAL A 149 5.04 -4.95 5.46
N ILE A 150 5.90 -5.11 6.48
CA ILE A 150 7.13 -4.31 6.63
C ILE A 150 8.07 -4.53 5.43
N GLU A 151 8.31 -5.78 5.05
CA GLU A 151 9.16 -6.13 3.91
C GLU A 151 8.57 -5.61 2.59
N HIS A 152 7.25 -5.67 2.41
CA HIS A 152 6.55 -5.13 1.25
C HIS A 152 6.75 -3.62 1.12
N LEU A 153 6.54 -2.86 2.21
CA LEU A 153 6.78 -1.42 2.21
C LEU A 153 8.26 -1.07 2.01
N ALA A 154 9.17 -1.88 2.56
CA ALA A 154 10.61 -1.73 2.33
C ALA A 154 11.01 -2.01 0.87
N ALA A 155 10.37 -2.99 0.22
CA ALA A 155 10.51 -3.21 -1.21
C ALA A 155 9.98 -2.03 -2.03
N LYS A 156 8.97 -1.28 -1.54
CA LYS A 156 8.54 -0.03 -2.20
C LYS A 156 9.63 1.03 -2.17
N VAL A 157 10.34 1.19 -1.06
CA VAL A 157 11.51 2.08 -0.96
C VAL A 157 12.55 1.71 -2.03
N ARG A 158 12.91 0.42 -2.12
CA ARG A 158 13.81 -0.10 -3.16
C ARG A 158 13.35 0.27 -4.57
N ASP A 159 12.06 0.08 -4.85
CA ASP A 159 11.49 0.31 -6.18
C ASP A 159 11.47 1.79 -6.54
N VAL A 160 11.18 2.70 -5.60
CA VAL A 160 11.28 4.16 -5.80
C VAL A 160 12.71 4.54 -6.21
N PHE A 161 13.73 4.07 -5.49
CA PHE A 161 15.14 4.36 -5.83
C PHE A 161 15.54 3.84 -7.21
N ARG A 162 15.09 2.62 -7.57
CA ARG A 162 15.30 2.07 -8.91
C ARG A 162 14.60 2.91 -9.98
N HIS A 163 13.40 3.40 -9.69
CA HIS A 163 12.60 4.20 -10.62
C HIS A 163 13.26 5.55 -10.93
N ILE A 164 13.82 6.23 -9.94
CA ILE A 164 14.52 7.52 -10.12
C ILE A 164 15.98 7.36 -10.60
N GLY A 165 16.43 6.13 -10.84
CA GLY A 165 17.79 5.83 -11.29
C GLY A 165 18.87 6.12 -10.24
N GLU A 166 18.52 6.09 -8.95
CA GLU A 166 19.47 6.25 -7.85
C GLU A 166 19.87 4.90 -7.25
N ARG A 167 20.94 4.92 -6.46
CA ARG A 167 21.42 3.72 -5.77
C ARG A 167 20.45 3.40 -4.63
N VAL A 168 19.95 2.16 -4.60
CA VAL A 168 19.15 1.64 -3.49
C VAL A 168 19.99 1.67 -2.20
N PRO A 169 19.45 2.18 -1.07
CA PRO A 169 20.16 2.17 0.21
C PRO A 169 20.43 0.75 0.70
N GLU A 170 21.48 0.60 1.50
CA GLU A 170 21.88 -0.69 2.08
C GLU A 170 20.75 -1.25 2.96
N GLY A 171 20.46 -2.55 2.85
CA GLY A 171 19.36 -3.21 3.54
C GLY A 171 18.05 -3.32 2.76
N TYR A 172 17.83 -2.50 1.71
CA TYR A 172 16.64 -2.58 0.86
C TYR A 172 16.85 -3.38 -0.43
N ASP A 173 18.10 -3.53 -0.90
CA ASP A 173 18.41 -4.16 -2.20
C ASP A 173 18.30 -5.70 -2.16
N GLU A 174 18.40 -6.29 -0.97
CA GLU A 174 18.33 -7.75 -0.75
C GLU A 174 16.90 -8.26 -0.50
N ILE A 175 15.94 -7.34 -0.39
CA ILE A 175 14.53 -7.69 -0.14
C ILE A 175 13.96 -8.33 -1.40
N ASP A 176 13.53 -9.58 -1.29
CA ASP A 176 12.98 -10.39 -2.40
C ASP A 176 11.46 -10.59 -2.27
N VAL A 177 10.76 -9.52 -1.89
CA VAL A 177 9.28 -9.46 -1.94
C VAL A 177 8.82 -8.39 -2.93
N MET A 178 7.54 -8.47 -3.31
CA MET A 178 6.88 -7.46 -4.14
C MET A 178 6.84 -6.13 -3.38
N GLY A 179 7.28 -5.04 -4.02
CA GLY A 179 7.19 -3.68 -3.48
C GLY A 179 6.00 -2.94 -4.08
N HIS A 180 6.20 -2.24 -5.19
CA HIS A 180 5.07 -1.67 -5.95
C HIS A 180 4.40 -2.74 -6.80
N GLY A 181 3.07 -2.85 -6.69
CA GLY A 181 2.28 -3.50 -7.73
C GLY A 181 2.36 -2.63 -8.98
N LEU A 182 3.27 -2.94 -9.90
CA LEU A 182 3.37 -2.29 -11.20
C LEU A 182 2.17 -2.75 -12.05
N THR A 183 0.96 -2.26 -11.72
CA THR A 183 -0.15 -2.30 -12.67
C THR A 183 0.17 -1.34 -13.81
N ALA A 184 -0.33 -1.61 -15.01
CA ALA A 184 0.00 -0.85 -16.22
C ALA A 184 -0.36 0.66 -16.16
N ASP A 185 -1.05 1.10 -15.11
CA ASP A 185 -1.52 2.46 -14.87
C ASP A 185 -0.87 3.09 -13.62
N ASP A 186 0.46 3.14 -13.59
CA ASP A 186 1.22 3.95 -12.62
C ASP A 186 1.37 5.44 -13.06
N PRO A 187 0.26 6.18 -13.32
CA PRO A 187 0.27 7.65 -13.12
C PRO A 187 -0.71 8.22 -12.09
N GLU A 188 -1.86 7.60 -11.80
CA GLU A 188 -2.97 8.30 -11.12
C GLU A 188 -3.84 7.30 -10.32
N TYR A 189 -3.50 7.01 -9.06
CA TYR A 189 -4.44 6.31 -8.17
C TYR A 189 -5.52 7.24 -7.57
N TYR A 190 -5.49 8.52 -7.96
CA TYR A 190 -6.63 9.41 -7.88
C TYR A 190 -6.76 10.19 -9.18
N ASP A 191 -7.70 9.77 -10.02
CA ASP A 191 -8.47 10.75 -10.75
C ASP A 191 -9.92 10.64 -10.26
N GLN A 192 -10.36 11.67 -9.54
CA GLN A 192 -11.75 11.80 -9.15
C GLN A 192 -12.53 12.02 -10.44
N HIS A 193 -13.37 11.04 -10.79
CA HIS A 193 -14.56 11.36 -11.57
C HIS A 193 -15.28 12.53 -10.89
N SER A 194 -15.29 13.71 -11.53
CA SER A 194 -16.47 14.29 -12.20
C SER A 194 -16.38 15.83 -12.27
N PRO A 195 -17.11 16.49 -13.18
CA PRO A 195 -18.34 16.06 -13.87
C PRO A 195 -18.14 15.41 -15.24
#